data_AF-A0A2W6SHC7-F1
#
_entry.id   AF-A0A2W6SHC7-F1
#
_cell.length_a   1.000
_cell.length_b   1.000
_cell.length_c   1.000
_cell.angle_alpha   90.00
_cell.angle_beta   90.00
_cell.angle_gamma   90.00
#
_symmetry.space_group_name_H-M   'P 1'
#
loop_
_entity.id
_entity.type
_entity.pdbx_description
1 polymer ?
#
loop_
_entity_poly.entity_id
_entity_poly.type
_entity_poly.pdbx_seq_one_letter_code
_entity_poly.pdbx_strand_id
1 'polypeptide(L)'
;MWNKPNRADRVLDRVRHARHPLHGWRRWAVIAGQGLAGFVVLFALVNLTLSLSTFRGEDPFTRTVHELRVLWFSPPPGQPMPPGAFPTVYGRDLGPAPDTAAIHAFLEREAEDGVFLLDHVMVDRVLKLNGRVDARSLPVGVYVGAHALGPDGLPFVPVTKFLAHYLLFPRHAYILVVPEQGPAIAFSASQNAKFGIDIHPDRLSAEVAPFTPEAYDFPSSGEALHEMTRITDDPARVAGAVGALKGAQARLEKEGLTYGLLAPNSNTAVGCVLQGSGAITEQARSSILLALRAPGFGARCD
;
A
#
# COMPACT_ATOMS: atom_id res chain seq x y z
N MET A 1 64.77 5.66 -19.46
CA MET A 1 63.49 6.35 -19.20
C MET A 1 62.54 5.35 -18.56
N TRP A 2 62.21 5.54 -17.28
CA TRP A 2 61.25 4.69 -16.57
C TRP A 2 59.85 5.28 -16.81
N ASN A 3 59.01 4.60 -17.59
CA ASN A 3 57.62 5.03 -17.78
C ASN A 3 56.89 4.92 -16.44
N LYS A 4 56.46 6.06 -15.88
CA LYS A 4 55.60 6.07 -14.70
C LYS A 4 54.26 5.42 -15.08
N PRO A 5 53.78 4.39 -14.35
CA PRO A 5 52.52 3.74 -14.66
C PRO A 5 51.38 4.76 -14.54
N ASN A 6 50.50 4.75 -15.54
CA ASN A 6 49.40 5.68 -15.68
C ASN A 6 48.43 5.51 -14.49
N ARG A 7 47.71 6.55 -14.10
CA ARG A 7 46.78 6.46 -12.93
C ARG A 7 45.74 5.35 -13.13
N ALA A 8 45.31 5.13 -14.37
CA ALA A 8 44.41 4.04 -14.75
C ALA A 8 45.00 2.66 -14.47
N ASP A 9 46.28 2.44 -14.79
CA ASP A 9 46.98 1.16 -14.55
C ASP A 9 47.11 0.88 -13.05
N ARG A 10 47.38 1.93 -12.25
CA ARG A 10 47.42 1.80 -10.78
C ARG A 10 46.06 1.52 -10.15
N VAL A 11 44.97 2.01 -10.73
CA VAL A 11 43.60 1.70 -10.27
C VAL A 11 43.22 0.29 -10.70
N LEU A 12 43.53 -0.12 -11.93
CA LEU A 12 43.30 -1.48 -12.42
C LEU A 12 44.09 -2.50 -11.62
N ASP A 13 45.37 -2.26 -11.32
CA ASP A 13 46.16 -3.17 -10.47
C ASP A 13 45.62 -3.25 -9.05
N ARG A 14 45.14 -2.13 -8.50
CA ARG A 14 44.54 -2.09 -7.18
C ARG A 14 43.20 -2.83 -7.14
N VAL A 15 42.39 -2.79 -8.21
CA VAL A 15 41.17 -3.62 -8.37
C VAL A 15 41.53 -5.11 -8.58
N ARG A 16 42.62 -5.39 -9.30
CA ARG A 16 43.11 -6.76 -9.56
C ARG A 16 43.68 -7.42 -8.30
N HIS A 17 44.32 -6.64 -7.43
CA HIS A 17 44.94 -7.08 -6.17
C HIS A 17 44.03 -6.89 -4.93
N ALA A 18 42.92 -6.14 -5.04
CA ALA A 18 41.88 -6.07 -3.99
C ALA A 18 41.00 -7.33 -3.93
N ARG A 19 41.22 -8.31 -4.82
CA ARG A 19 40.74 -9.68 -4.61
C ARG A 19 41.53 -10.29 -3.47
N HIS A 20 41.15 -9.98 -2.24
CA HIS A 20 41.51 -10.79 -1.08
C HIS A 20 41.32 -12.27 -1.46
N PRO A 21 42.31 -13.15 -1.23
CA PRO A 21 42.17 -14.57 -1.51
C PRO A 21 41.22 -15.15 -0.46
N LEU A 22 39.93 -14.89 -0.65
CA LEU A 22 38.88 -15.52 0.12
C LEU A 22 38.87 -16.97 -0.35
N HIS A 23 39.22 -17.88 0.56
CA HIS A 23 39.19 -19.32 0.34
C HIS A 23 38.06 -19.94 1.17
N GLY A 24 37.53 -21.08 0.69
CA GLY A 24 36.47 -21.81 1.37
C GLY A 24 35.17 -21.02 1.53
N TRP A 25 34.52 -21.15 2.70
CA TRP A 25 33.21 -20.58 3.00
C TRP A 25 33.14 -19.04 2.87
N ARG A 26 34.26 -18.33 3.08
CA ARG A 26 34.31 -16.85 2.99
C ARG A 26 34.14 -16.35 1.56
N ARG A 27 34.61 -17.10 0.55
CA ARG A 27 34.39 -16.79 -0.87
C ARG A 27 32.92 -16.92 -1.24
N TRP A 28 32.31 -18.02 -0.79
CA TRP A 28 30.90 -18.30 -1.03
C TRP A 28 29.99 -17.30 -0.30
N ALA A 29 30.36 -16.85 0.91
CA ALA A 29 29.65 -15.79 1.61
C ALA A 29 29.67 -14.46 0.85
N VAL A 30 30.82 -14.08 0.26
CA VAL A 30 30.89 -12.85 -0.55
C VAL A 30 30.13 -12.98 -1.87
N ILE A 31 30.21 -14.12 -2.55
CA ILE A 31 29.43 -14.36 -3.78
C ILE A 31 27.94 -14.36 -3.47
N ALA A 32 27.52 -15.01 -2.37
CA ALA A 32 26.13 -15.00 -1.93
C ALA A 32 25.67 -13.59 -1.54
N GLY A 33 26.49 -12.82 -0.83
CA GLY A 33 26.21 -11.44 -0.47
C GLY A 33 26.09 -10.52 -1.70
N GLN A 34 27.00 -10.65 -2.67
CA GLN A 34 26.94 -9.91 -3.94
C GLN A 34 25.76 -10.33 -4.79
N GLY A 35 25.44 -11.63 -4.83
CA GLY A 35 24.27 -12.17 -5.53
C GLY A 35 22.97 -11.65 -4.92
N LEU A 36 22.87 -11.65 -3.59
CA LEU A 36 21.72 -11.10 -2.87
C LEU A 36 21.58 -9.59 -3.13
N ALA A 37 22.67 -8.82 -3.01
CA ALA A 37 22.66 -7.40 -3.29
C ALA A 37 22.26 -7.10 -4.75
N GLY A 38 22.81 -7.85 -5.71
CA GLY A 38 22.46 -7.73 -7.13
C GLY A 38 20.99 -8.07 -7.40
N PHE A 39 20.46 -9.11 -6.76
CA PHE A 39 19.05 -9.49 -6.85
C PHE A 39 18.13 -8.41 -6.28
N VAL A 40 18.45 -7.85 -5.11
CA VAL A 40 17.69 -6.75 -4.51
C VAL A 40 17.69 -5.51 -5.41
N VAL A 41 18.85 -5.14 -5.97
CA VAL A 41 18.96 -4.00 -6.90
C VAL A 41 18.15 -4.25 -8.17
N LEU A 42 18.23 -5.45 -8.75
CA LEU A 42 17.46 -5.80 -9.95
C LEU A 42 15.95 -5.73 -9.66
N PHE A 43 15.49 -6.28 -8.53
CA PHE A 43 14.09 -6.24 -8.12
C PHE A 43 13.62 -4.79 -7.93
N ALA A 44 14.42 -3.95 -7.27
CA ALA A 44 14.13 -2.53 -7.09
C ALA A 44 14.04 -1.79 -8.43
N LEU A 45 14.96 -2.05 -9.37
CA LEU A 45 14.94 -1.43 -10.70
C LEU A 45 13.72 -1.86 -11.53
N VAL A 46 13.34 -3.14 -11.51
CA VAL A 46 12.15 -3.63 -12.20
C VAL A 46 10.90 -2.97 -11.61
N ASN A 47 10.77 -2.90 -10.28
CA ASN A 47 9.62 -2.28 -9.63
C ASN A 47 9.56 -0.78 -9.82
N LEU A 48 10.71 -0.11 -9.85
CA LEU A 48 10.79 1.32 -10.16
C LEU A 48 10.33 1.56 -11.61
N THR A 49 10.80 0.75 -12.56
CA THR A 49 10.41 0.86 -13.97
C THR A 49 8.91 0.62 -14.15
N LEU A 50 8.37 -0.41 -13.49
CA LEU A 50 6.92 -0.68 -13.50
C LEU A 50 6.13 0.51 -12.95
N SER A 51 6.51 1.01 -11.77
CA SER A 51 5.89 2.19 -11.14
C SER A 51 5.90 3.40 -12.08
N LEU A 52 7.05 3.74 -12.64
CA LEU A 52 7.18 4.87 -13.57
C LEU A 52 6.39 4.68 -14.87
N SER A 53 6.16 3.43 -15.30
CA SER A 53 5.39 3.14 -16.52
C SER A 53 3.88 3.21 -16.34
N THR A 54 3.39 3.02 -15.11
CA THR A 54 1.95 2.96 -14.80
C THR A 54 1.39 4.30 -14.34
N PHE A 55 2.21 5.21 -13.79
CA PHE A 55 1.77 6.55 -13.42
C PHE A 55 1.69 7.48 -14.64
N ARG A 56 0.47 7.63 -15.16
CA ARG A 56 0.12 8.65 -16.17
C ARG A 56 -0.73 9.73 -15.49
N GLY A 57 -0.11 10.77 -14.94
CA GLY A 57 -0.88 11.90 -14.38
C GLY A 57 -0.06 12.96 -13.66
N GLU A 58 0.82 12.54 -12.75
CA GLU A 58 1.64 13.45 -11.93
C GLU A 58 3.12 13.39 -12.29
N ASP A 59 3.87 14.44 -11.95
CA ASP A 59 5.34 14.41 -11.94
C ASP A 59 5.80 13.32 -10.94
N PRO A 60 6.38 12.20 -11.42
CA PRO A 60 6.73 11.07 -10.57
C PRO A 60 7.68 11.45 -9.43
N PHE A 61 8.50 12.48 -9.64
CA PHE A 61 9.42 12.96 -8.63
C PHE A 61 8.68 13.63 -7.45
N THR A 62 7.74 14.52 -7.75
CA THR A 62 6.97 15.24 -6.73
C THR A 62 6.16 14.27 -5.87
N ARG A 63 5.51 13.27 -6.49
CA ARG A 63 4.80 12.20 -5.78
C ARG A 63 5.74 11.37 -4.90
N THR A 64 6.88 10.93 -5.43
CA THR A 64 7.88 10.16 -4.65
C THR A 64 8.37 10.95 -3.43
N VAL A 65 8.61 12.26 -3.57
CA VAL A 65 9.01 13.11 -2.44
C VAL A 65 7.89 13.22 -1.40
N HIS A 66 6.63 13.34 -1.84
CA HIS A 66 5.48 13.36 -0.94
C HIS A 66 5.37 12.04 -0.15
N GLU A 67 5.41 10.90 -0.84
CA GLU A 67 5.40 9.56 -0.23
C GLU A 67 6.53 9.43 0.81
N LEU A 68 7.77 9.79 0.46
CA LEU A 68 8.90 9.73 1.38
C LEU A 68 8.72 10.60 2.63
N ARG A 69 8.15 11.80 2.48
CA ARG A 69 7.88 12.69 3.62
C ARG A 69 6.81 12.10 4.53
N VAL A 70 5.75 11.55 3.96
CA VAL A 70 4.69 10.88 4.70
C VAL A 70 5.25 9.71 5.50
N LEU A 71 5.97 8.79 4.83
CA LEU A 71 6.61 7.62 5.44
C LEU A 71 7.56 8.03 6.59
N TRP A 72 8.29 9.13 6.42
CA TRP A 72 9.18 9.67 7.44
C TRP A 72 8.44 10.03 8.74
N PHE A 73 7.28 10.68 8.61
CA PHE A 73 6.48 11.14 9.73
C PHE A 73 5.57 10.08 10.35
N SER A 74 5.31 8.97 9.66
CA SER A 74 4.46 7.90 10.20
C SER A 74 5.02 7.35 11.51
N PRO A 75 4.30 7.49 12.63
CA PRO A 75 4.79 7.05 13.92
C PRO A 75 4.77 5.51 14.00
N PRO A 76 5.71 4.89 14.73
CA PRO A 76 5.58 3.49 15.14
C PRO A 76 4.28 3.26 15.93
N PRO A 77 3.77 2.01 15.99
CA PRO A 77 2.59 1.67 16.77
C PRO A 77 2.67 2.17 18.22
N GLY A 78 1.56 2.73 18.70
CA GLY A 78 1.44 3.28 20.05
C GLY A 78 2.16 4.61 20.28
N GLN A 79 2.82 5.18 19.26
CA GLN A 79 3.44 6.51 19.36
C GLN A 79 2.54 7.58 18.73
N PRO A 80 2.45 8.78 19.34
CA PRO A 80 1.68 9.87 18.77
C PRO A 80 2.35 10.44 17.52
N MET A 81 1.54 10.96 16.59
CA MET A 81 2.00 11.70 15.43
C MET A 81 2.85 12.92 15.84
N PRO A 82 4.03 13.15 15.23
CA PRO A 82 4.85 14.33 15.54
C PRO A 82 4.08 15.66 15.32
N PRO A 83 4.19 16.65 16.22
CA PRO A 83 3.40 17.89 16.15
C PRO A 83 3.59 18.71 14.87
N GLY A 84 4.74 18.58 14.22
CA GLY A 84 5.07 19.26 12.97
C GLY A 84 4.80 18.45 11.70
N ALA A 85 4.26 17.23 11.80
CA ALA A 85 4.08 16.35 10.64
C ALA A 85 3.12 16.97 9.61
N PHE A 86 1.91 17.33 10.04
CA PHE A 86 0.89 17.91 9.17
C PHE A 86 1.36 19.19 8.44
N PRO A 87 1.84 20.24 9.12
CA PRO A 87 2.29 21.46 8.43
C PRO A 87 3.50 21.20 7.51
N THR A 88 4.32 20.18 7.77
CA THR A 88 5.46 19.83 6.90
C THR A 88 5.01 19.12 5.63
N VAL A 89 4.03 18.22 5.72
CA VAL A 89 3.53 17.43 4.59
C VAL A 89 2.52 18.21 3.77
N TYR A 90 1.50 18.78 4.42
CA TYR A 90 0.34 19.40 3.79
C TYR A 90 0.26 20.92 3.95
N GLY A 91 1.17 21.53 4.72
CA GLY A 91 1.06 22.96 5.06
C GLY A 91 1.14 23.91 3.86
N ARG A 92 1.74 23.48 2.74
CA ARG A 92 1.75 24.27 1.50
C ARG A 92 0.36 24.35 0.85
N ASP A 93 -0.39 23.25 0.90
CA ASP A 93 -1.63 23.10 0.14
C ASP A 93 -2.87 23.43 1.00
N LEU A 94 -2.80 23.12 2.29
CA LEU A 94 -3.90 23.26 3.26
C LEU A 94 -3.63 24.30 4.36
N GLY A 95 -2.42 24.85 4.44
CA GLY A 95 -2.00 25.65 5.58
C GLY A 95 -1.70 24.80 6.83
N PRO A 96 -1.21 25.42 7.93
CA PRO A 96 -0.72 24.69 9.09
C PRO A 96 -1.82 24.08 9.96
N ALA A 97 -3.05 24.55 9.85
CA ALA A 97 -4.18 24.12 10.68
C ALA A 97 -5.50 24.21 9.89
N PRO A 98 -5.71 23.37 8.86
CA PRO A 98 -6.95 23.37 8.09
C PRO A 98 -8.12 22.90 8.96
N ASP A 99 -9.31 23.36 8.63
CA ASP A 99 -10.55 22.81 9.16
C ASP A 99 -11.00 21.60 8.34
N THR A 100 -12.08 20.96 8.78
CA THR A 100 -12.64 19.76 8.14
C THR A 100 -13.09 20.03 6.70
N ALA A 101 -13.65 21.21 6.42
CA ALA A 101 -14.12 21.57 5.08
C ALA A 101 -12.98 21.74 4.08
N ALA A 102 -11.86 22.34 4.51
CA ALA A 102 -10.66 22.46 3.69
C ALA A 102 -10.07 21.09 3.34
N ILE A 103 -10.03 20.17 4.32
CA ILE A 103 -9.60 18.78 4.08
C ILE A 103 -10.53 18.08 3.09
N HIS A 104 -11.84 18.20 3.26
CA HIS A 104 -12.80 17.62 2.33
C HIS A 104 -12.60 18.16 0.92
N ALA A 105 -12.50 19.48 0.75
CA ALA A 105 -12.30 20.08 -0.56
C ALA A 105 -10.98 19.65 -1.20
N PHE A 106 -9.93 19.42 -0.42
CA PHE A 106 -8.67 18.86 -0.90
C PHE A 106 -8.84 17.42 -1.38
N LEU A 107 -9.41 16.54 -0.54
CA LEU A 107 -9.60 15.13 -0.89
C LEU A 107 -10.61 14.91 -2.03
N GLU A 108 -11.57 15.83 -2.21
CA GLU A 108 -12.46 15.84 -3.39
C GLU A 108 -11.67 16.03 -4.68
N ARG A 109 -10.82 17.07 -4.75
CA ARG A 109 -9.99 17.33 -5.93
C ARG A 109 -9.05 16.16 -6.23
N GLU A 110 -8.39 15.66 -5.19
CA GLU A 110 -7.51 14.51 -5.30
C GLU A 110 -8.25 13.24 -5.78
N ALA A 111 -9.50 13.04 -5.37
CA ALA A 111 -10.32 11.93 -5.84
C ALA A 111 -10.77 12.08 -7.30
N GLU A 112 -10.99 13.31 -7.78
CA GLU A 112 -11.31 13.60 -9.19
C GLU A 112 -10.10 13.35 -10.12
N ASP A 113 -8.88 13.59 -9.63
CA ASP A 113 -7.63 13.38 -10.38
C ASP A 113 -7.25 11.88 -10.51
N GLY A 114 -8.00 10.99 -9.87
CA GLY A 114 -7.97 9.55 -10.08
C GLY A 114 -7.41 8.75 -8.90
N VAL A 115 -6.08 8.76 -8.72
CA VAL A 115 -5.40 8.01 -7.63
C VAL A 115 -4.72 8.97 -6.67
N PHE A 116 -5.23 9.04 -5.45
CA PHE A 116 -4.69 9.88 -4.39
C PHE A 116 -4.12 9.09 -3.22
N LEU A 117 -3.40 9.79 -2.34
CA LEU A 117 -2.78 9.21 -1.16
C LEU A 117 -3.62 9.53 0.08
N LEU A 118 -4.12 8.50 0.75
CA LEU A 118 -4.66 8.60 2.10
C LEU A 118 -3.62 8.08 3.08
N ASP A 119 -2.95 8.99 3.77
CA ASP A 119 -1.86 8.64 4.66
C ASP A 119 -2.13 8.91 6.15
N HIS A 120 -1.26 8.37 7.00
CA HIS A 120 -1.40 8.47 8.44
C HIS A 120 -1.36 9.92 8.94
N VAL A 121 -0.62 10.83 8.29
CA VAL A 121 -0.58 12.25 8.67
C VAL A 121 -1.93 12.92 8.41
N MET A 122 -2.55 12.65 7.24
CA MET A 122 -3.90 13.13 6.92
C MET A 122 -4.95 12.50 7.83
N VAL A 123 -4.91 11.18 8.02
CA VAL A 123 -5.87 10.44 8.85
C VAL A 123 -5.81 10.89 10.31
N ASP A 124 -4.61 11.07 10.90
CA ASP A 124 -4.46 11.62 12.25
C ASP A 124 -5.10 13.01 12.37
N ARG A 125 -4.92 13.88 11.37
CA ARG A 125 -5.56 15.21 11.35
C ARG A 125 -7.08 15.10 11.30
N VAL A 126 -7.62 14.26 10.43
CA VAL A 126 -9.07 14.01 10.32
C VAL A 126 -9.64 13.50 11.64
N LEU A 127 -8.98 12.54 12.28
CA LEU A 127 -9.41 11.99 13.56
C LEU A 127 -9.38 13.03 14.68
N LYS A 128 -8.35 13.89 14.73
CA LYS A 128 -8.29 14.99 15.70
C LYS A 128 -9.41 16.01 15.52
N LEU A 129 -9.87 16.24 14.29
CA LEU A 129 -10.95 17.20 14.01
C LEU A 129 -12.34 16.59 14.21
N ASN A 130 -12.54 15.34 13.77
CA ASN A 130 -13.87 14.75 13.59
C ASN A 130 -14.15 13.57 14.53
N GLY A 131 -13.12 13.01 15.18
CA GLY A 131 -13.17 11.79 15.99
C GLY A 131 -13.31 10.50 15.19
N ARG A 132 -13.50 10.59 13.86
CA ARG A 132 -13.67 9.47 12.93
C ARG A 132 -13.41 9.92 11.49
N VAL A 133 -13.18 8.97 10.61
CA VAL A 133 -13.23 9.20 9.16
C VAL A 133 -14.66 9.01 8.68
N ASP A 134 -15.24 10.04 8.07
CA ASP A 134 -16.59 10.05 7.49
C ASP A 134 -16.72 11.10 6.38
N ALA A 135 -17.94 11.23 5.84
CA ALA A 135 -18.30 12.17 4.77
C ALA A 135 -18.00 13.65 5.06
N ARG A 136 -17.72 14.03 6.31
CA ARG A 136 -17.34 15.43 6.61
C ARG A 136 -15.95 15.76 6.11
N SER A 137 -15.04 14.78 6.12
CA SER A 137 -13.63 14.96 5.74
C SER A 137 -13.25 14.23 4.46
N LEU A 138 -13.76 13.04 4.23
CA LEU A 138 -13.46 12.24 3.04
C LEU A 138 -14.73 12.24 2.18
N PRO A 139 -14.66 12.50 0.87
CA PRO A 139 -15.87 12.55 0.05
C PRO A 139 -16.68 11.26 0.08
N VAL A 140 -17.97 11.39 -0.15
CA VAL A 140 -18.89 10.26 -0.27
C VAL A 140 -18.48 9.43 -1.49
N GLY A 141 -18.42 8.11 -1.32
CA GLY A 141 -18.03 7.24 -2.42
C GLY A 141 -17.67 5.83 -2.01
N VAL A 142 -17.48 4.98 -3.01
CA VAL A 142 -16.83 3.68 -2.87
C VAL A 142 -15.43 3.80 -3.44
N TYR A 143 -14.44 3.43 -2.63
CA TYR A 143 -13.03 3.52 -2.97
C TYR A 143 -12.40 2.13 -2.93
N VAL A 144 -11.39 1.93 -3.76
CA VAL A 144 -10.44 0.84 -3.62
C VAL A 144 -9.17 1.42 -3.04
N GLY A 145 -8.78 0.91 -1.88
CA GLY A 145 -7.51 1.22 -1.25
C GLY A 145 -6.50 0.11 -1.51
N ALA A 146 -5.26 0.45 -1.81
CA ALA A 146 -4.16 -0.50 -1.88
C ALA A 146 -2.95 0.02 -1.10
N HIS A 147 -2.24 -0.87 -0.40
CA HIS A 147 -1.01 -0.53 0.33
C HIS A 147 0.06 -1.59 0.11
N ALA A 148 1.33 -1.24 0.34
CA ALA A 148 2.41 -2.21 0.35
C ALA A 148 2.29 -3.14 1.56
N LEU A 149 2.44 -4.45 1.35
CA LEU A 149 2.60 -5.42 2.43
C LEU A 149 4.01 -5.31 3.00
N GLY A 150 4.22 -5.66 4.26
CA GLY A 150 5.52 -6.17 4.68
C GLY A 150 5.60 -6.28 6.19
N PRO A 151 6.81 -6.42 6.77
CA PRO A 151 6.94 -6.89 8.13
C PRO A 151 6.34 -5.92 9.15
N ASP A 152 5.38 -6.47 9.90
CA ASP A 152 4.76 -5.86 11.07
C ASP A 152 5.71 -5.93 12.28
N GLY A 153 5.86 -4.80 12.98
CA GLY A 153 6.60 -4.72 14.24
C GLY A 153 8.11 -4.53 14.17
N LEU A 154 8.67 -4.11 15.31
CA LEU A 154 10.12 -4.02 15.50
C LEU A 154 10.75 -5.43 15.51
N PRO A 155 12.01 -5.58 15.03
CA PRO A 155 12.92 -4.54 14.57
C PRO A 155 12.82 -4.24 13.06
N PHE A 156 11.83 -4.77 12.36
CA PHE A 156 11.77 -4.72 10.90
C PHE A 156 11.03 -3.48 10.37
N VAL A 157 10.09 -2.90 11.14
CA VAL A 157 9.38 -1.63 10.83
C VAL A 157 10.32 -0.46 10.43
N PRO A 158 11.47 -0.22 11.08
CA PRO A 158 12.40 0.83 10.67
C PRO A 158 13.14 0.54 9.37
N VAL A 159 13.34 -0.74 9.02
CA VAL A 159 13.97 -1.14 7.75
C VAL A 159 12.98 -0.93 6.59
N THR A 160 11.69 -1.04 6.86
CA THR A 160 10.59 -0.91 5.91
C THR A 160 9.98 0.47 5.80
N LYS A 161 10.31 1.40 6.72
CA LYS A 161 10.03 2.84 6.59
C LYS A 161 10.61 3.50 5.33
N PHE A 162 11.46 2.80 4.59
CA PHE A 162 12.12 3.34 3.39
C PHE A 162 11.49 2.76 2.12
N LEU A 163 11.56 3.53 1.02
CA LEU A 163 11.05 3.23 -0.35
C LEU A 163 11.20 1.77 -0.82
N ALA A 164 12.21 1.06 -0.29
CA ALA A 164 12.38 -0.37 -0.48
C ALA A 164 11.10 -1.16 -0.19
N HIS A 165 10.28 -0.82 0.80
CA HIS A 165 9.04 -1.56 1.08
C HIS A 165 7.98 -1.41 -0.02
N TYR A 166 7.80 -0.18 -0.48
CA TYR A 166 6.90 0.17 -1.59
C TYR A 166 7.33 -0.44 -2.94
N LEU A 167 8.64 -0.70 -3.09
CA LEU A 167 9.21 -1.32 -4.29
C LEU A 167 9.33 -2.83 -4.20
N LEU A 168 9.48 -3.42 -3.01
CA LEU A 168 9.82 -4.83 -2.86
C LEU A 168 8.62 -5.74 -2.59
N PHE A 169 7.54 -5.21 -2.02
CA PHE A 169 6.46 -6.06 -1.53
C PHE A 169 5.16 -5.96 -2.33
N PRO A 170 4.41 -7.09 -2.41
CA PRO A 170 3.10 -7.11 -3.03
C PRO A 170 2.12 -6.19 -2.29
N ARG A 171 1.09 -5.73 -2.99
CA ARG A 171 0.06 -4.90 -2.36
C ARG A 171 -1.15 -5.70 -1.88
N HIS A 172 -1.77 -5.19 -0.82
CA HIS A 172 -3.06 -5.66 -0.31
C HIS A 172 -4.13 -4.63 -0.59
N ALA A 173 -5.21 -5.06 -1.25
CA ALA A 173 -6.34 -4.25 -1.61
C ALA A 173 -7.49 -4.41 -0.61
N TYR A 174 -8.24 -3.34 -0.41
CA TYR A 174 -9.48 -3.32 0.38
C TYR A 174 -10.49 -2.36 -0.27
N ILE A 175 -11.75 -2.45 0.14
CA ILE A 175 -12.81 -1.53 -0.31
C ILE A 175 -13.14 -0.62 0.87
N LEU A 176 -13.17 0.70 0.65
CA LEU A 176 -13.64 1.68 1.62
C LEU A 176 -14.93 2.31 1.11
N VAL A 177 -16.00 2.22 1.88
CA VAL A 177 -17.27 2.88 1.59
C VAL A 177 -17.40 4.06 2.54
N VAL A 178 -17.50 5.26 1.99
CA VAL A 178 -17.83 6.48 2.72
C VAL A 178 -19.31 6.79 2.46
N PRO A 179 -20.21 6.42 3.39
CA PRO A 179 -21.63 6.74 3.23
C PRO A 179 -21.87 8.23 3.47
N GLU A 180 -23.01 8.75 2.98
CA GLU A 180 -23.43 10.14 3.28
C GLU A 180 -23.53 10.41 4.79
N GLN A 181 -23.87 9.38 5.58
CA GLN A 181 -24.05 9.46 7.02
C GLN A 181 -23.41 8.27 7.71
N GLY A 182 -22.69 8.54 8.80
CA GLY A 182 -22.02 7.52 9.60
C GLY A 182 -20.53 7.38 9.27
N PRO A 183 -19.82 6.46 9.95
CA PRO A 183 -18.40 6.24 9.74
C PRO A 183 -18.15 5.60 8.36
N ALA A 184 -16.96 5.84 7.81
CA ALA A 184 -16.47 5.06 6.70
C ALA A 184 -16.36 3.57 7.09
N ILE A 185 -16.76 2.68 6.19
CA ILE A 185 -16.82 1.23 6.38
C ILE A 185 -15.81 0.58 5.44
N ALA A 186 -14.93 -0.24 5.97
CA ALA A 186 -13.98 -1.01 5.20
C ALA A 186 -14.46 -2.46 5.03
N PHE A 187 -14.24 -3.01 3.84
CA PHE A 187 -14.26 -4.44 3.56
C PHE A 187 -12.84 -4.91 3.30
N SER A 188 -12.38 -5.88 4.09
CA SER A 188 -11.10 -6.55 3.93
C SER A 188 -11.31 -8.06 3.87
N ALA A 189 -10.43 -8.75 3.15
CA ALA A 189 -10.43 -10.20 3.05
C ALA A 189 -9.05 -10.74 3.38
N SER A 190 -8.94 -11.83 4.14
CA SER A 190 -7.64 -12.40 4.55
C SER A 190 -7.81 -13.84 5.04
N GLN A 191 -6.76 -14.41 5.63
CA GLN A 191 -6.83 -15.67 6.36
C GLN A 191 -7.62 -15.51 7.67
N ASN A 192 -8.44 -16.49 8.04
CA ASN A 192 -9.15 -16.55 9.32
C ASN A 192 -8.28 -16.20 10.53
N ALA A 193 -7.04 -16.70 10.57
CA ALA A 193 -6.10 -16.39 11.64
C ALA A 193 -5.84 -14.88 11.83
N LYS A 194 -5.94 -14.09 10.75
CA LYS A 194 -5.77 -12.63 10.77
C LYS A 194 -6.96 -11.90 11.40
N PHE A 195 -8.13 -12.55 11.46
CA PHE A 195 -9.32 -12.06 12.15
C PHE A 195 -9.43 -12.62 13.58
N GLY A 196 -8.40 -13.30 14.10
CA GLY A 196 -8.46 -13.97 15.40
C GLY A 196 -9.40 -15.19 15.42
N ILE A 197 -9.69 -15.77 14.24
CA ILE A 197 -10.51 -16.98 14.12
C ILE A 197 -9.59 -18.21 14.06
N ASP A 198 -9.54 -18.97 15.15
CA ASP A 198 -8.68 -20.16 15.26
C ASP A 198 -9.24 -21.39 14.51
N ILE A 199 -10.51 -21.38 14.14
CA ILE A 199 -11.17 -22.48 13.41
C ILE A 199 -10.85 -22.35 11.92
N HIS A 200 -10.20 -23.37 11.35
CA HIS A 200 -9.71 -23.37 9.96
C HIS A 200 -8.89 -22.10 9.64
N PRO A 201 -7.73 -21.91 10.29
CA PRO A 201 -6.99 -20.65 10.28
C PRO A 201 -6.51 -20.22 8.89
N ASP A 202 -6.38 -21.17 7.97
CA ASP A 202 -5.93 -21.02 6.60
C ASP A 202 -7.05 -20.66 5.61
N ARG A 203 -8.32 -20.61 6.04
CA ARG A 203 -9.43 -20.23 5.17
C ARG A 203 -9.41 -18.75 4.83
N LEU A 204 -9.77 -18.45 3.59
CA LEU A 204 -10.09 -17.10 3.15
C LEU A 204 -11.44 -16.70 3.72
N SER A 205 -11.46 -15.60 4.45
CA SER A 205 -12.66 -14.95 4.96
C SER A 205 -12.58 -13.45 4.70
N ALA A 206 -13.69 -12.76 4.98
CA ALA A 206 -13.78 -11.32 4.87
C ALA A 206 -14.52 -10.74 6.07
N GLU A 207 -14.31 -9.45 6.31
CA GLU A 207 -15.00 -8.69 7.34
C GLU A 207 -15.38 -7.32 6.80
N VAL A 208 -16.52 -6.84 7.30
CA VAL A 208 -17.06 -5.50 7.05
C VAL A 208 -17.13 -4.78 8.39
N ALA A 209 -16.28 -3.78 8.58
CA ALA A 209 -16.16 -3.04 9.83
C ALA A 209 -15.93 -1.54 9.61
N PRO A 210 -16.18 -0.67 10.60
CA PRO A 210 -15.74 0.73 10.53
C PRO A 210 -14.23 0.84 10.26
N PHE A 211 -13.82 1.86 9.52
CA PHE A 211 -12.41 2.14 9.26
C PHE A 211 -11.64 2.43 10.55
N THR A 212 -10.54 1.73 10.78
CA THR A 212 -9.71 1.87 11.99
C THR A 212 -8.24 2.11 11.65
N PRO A 213 -7.65 3.26 12.04
CA PRO A 213 -6.26 3.61 11.69
C PRO A 213 -5.20 2.77 12.42
N GLU A 214 -5.54 2.17 13.56
CA GLU A 214 -4.59 1.55 14.51
C GLU A 214 -4.48 0.03 14.41
N ALA A 215 -5.36 -0.61 13.63
CA ALA A 215 -5.49 -2.05 13.66
C ALA A 215 -4.42 -2.70 12.78
N TYR A 216 -3.22 -2.86 13.33
CA TYR A 216 -2.23 -3.81 12.81
C TYR A 216 -2.94 -5.14 12.55
N ASP A 217 -2.98 -5.52 11.29
CA ASP A 217 -3.65 -6.71 10.78
C ASP A 217 -5.21 -6.75 10.74
N PHE A 218 -5.98 -5.65 10.83
CA PHE A 218 -7.42 -5.66 10.45
C PHE A 218 -8.04 -4.26 10.17
N PRO A 219 -9.10 -4.05 9.36
CA PRO A 219 -8.93 -3.33 8.10
C PRO A 219 -8.26 -1.94 8.24
N SER A 220 -7.22 -1.72 7.41
CA SER A 220 -6.20 -0.65 7.47
C SER A 220 -5.13 -0.85 8.55
N SER A 221 -4.15 -1.66 8.17
CA SER A 221 -3.06 -2.15 9.00
C SER A 221 -1.89 -1.18 9.09
N GLY A 222 -1.99 -0.16 9.94
CA GLY A 222 -0.83 0.51 10.58
C GLY A 222 0.32 1.00 9.68
N GLU A 223 0.12 1.00 8.37
CA GLU A 223 1.07 1.37 7.35
C GLU A 223 0.83 2.81 6.98
N ALA A 224 1.93 3.49 6.68
CA ALA A 224 1.99 4.93 6.56
C ALA A 224 1.08 5.52 5.47
N LEU A 225 0.74 4.75 4.42
CA LEU A 225 0.29 5.28 3.15
C LEU A 225 -0.61 4.30 2.38
N HIS A 226 -1.79 4.76 1.98
CA HIS A 226 -2.73 4.04 1.13
C HIS A 226 -2.94 4.77 -0.19
N GLU A 227 -2.85 4.05 -1.30
CA GLU A 227 -3.31 4.56 -2.60
C GLU A 227 -4.80 4.30 -2.74
N MET A 228 -5.56 5.36 -2.93
CA MET A 228 -7.01 5.32 -3.00
C MET A 228 -7.47 5.69 -4.40
N THR A 229 -8.43 4.95 -4.92
CA THR A 229 -9.11 5.26 -6.18
C THR A 229 -10.60 5.26 -5.95
N ARG A 230 -11.28 6.38 -6.27
CA ARG A 230 -12.74 6.44 -6.23
C ARG A 230 -13.30 5.65 -7.40
N ILE A 231 -14.11 4.64 -7.09
CA ILE A 231 -14.78 3.78 -8.06
C ILE A 231 -16.11 4.38 -8.50
N THR A 232 -16.84 4.96 -7.55
CA THR A 232 -18.14 5.59 -7.81
C THR A 232 -18.47 6.56 -6.68
N ASP A 233 -19.12 7.65 -7.03
CA ASP A 233 -19.77 8.63 -6.16
C ASP A 233 -21.31 8.64 -6.35
N ASP A 234 -21.84 7.83 -7.27
CA ASP A 234 -23.29 7.63 -7.47
C ASP A 234 -24.00 7.29 -6.13
N PRO A 235 -24.89 8.17 -5.62
CA PRO A 235 -25.55 7.99 -4.34
C PRO A 235 -26.30 6.66 -4.20
N ALA A 236 -26.92 6.18 -5.29
CA ALA A 236 -27.65 4.92 -5.28
C ALA A 236 -26.71 3.72 -5.08
N ARG A 237 -25.53 3.75 -5.70
CA ARG A 237 -24.51 2.71 -5.54
C ARG A 237 -23.87 2.77 -4.16
N VAL A 238 -23.57 3.97 -3.66
CA VAL A 238 -22.97 4.15 -2.33
C VAL A 238 -23.92 3.64 -1.23
N ALA A 239 -25.21 3.98 -1.30
CA ALA A 239 -26.21 3.51 -0.34
C ALA A 239 -26.35 1.98 -0.31
N GLY A 240 -26.23 1.32 -1.46
CA GLY A 240 -26.28 -0.15 -1.57
C GLY A 240 -24.97 -0.88 -1.28
N ALA A 241 -23.83 -0.16 -1.24
CA ALA A 241 -22.51 -0.77 -1.23
C ALA A 241 -22.27 -1.66 0.00
N VAL A 242 -22.59 -1.19 1.21
CA VAL A 242 -22.39 -1.98 2.44
C VAL A 242 -23.20 -3.28 2.42
N GLY A 243 -24.42 -3.24 1.89
CA GLY A 243 -25.25 -4.43 1.72
C GLY A 243 -24.62 -5.44 0.76
N ALA A 244 -24.10 -4.97 -0.38
CA ALA A 244 -23.38 -5.80 -1.35
C ALA A 244 -22.12 -6.44 -0.75
N LEU A 245 -21.35 -5.68 0.05
CA LEU A 245 -20.15 -6.17 0.74
C LEU A 245 -20.48 -7.26 1.77
N LYS A 246 -21.55 -7.10 2.55
CA LYS A 246 -22.04 -8.14 3.46
C LYS A 246 -22.51 -9.39 2.72
N GLY A 247 -23.15 -9.23 1.56
CA GLY A 247 -23.51 -10.36 0.69
C GLY A 247 -22.27 -11.11 0.17
N ALA A 248 -21.22 -10.37 -0.21
CA ALA A 248 -19.95 -10.97 -0.62
C ALA A 248 -19.23 -11.69 0.51
N GLN A 249 -19.23 -11.13 1.72
CA GLN A 249 -18.71 -11.77 2.93
C GLN A 249 -19.39 -13.12 3.17
N ALA A 250 -20.73 -13.15 3.20
CA ALA A 250 -21.49 -14.38 3.40
C ALA A 250 -21.25 -15.43 2.30
N ARG A 251 -21.01 -14.99 1.05
CA ARG A 251 -20.66 -15.89 -0.06
C ARG A 251 -19.28 -16.53 0.16
N LEU A 252 -18.27 -15.74 0.50
CA LEU A 252 -16.91 -16.24 0.77
C LEU A 252 -16.90 -17.27 1.92
N GLU A 253 -17.63 -16.98 3.00
CA GLU A 253 -17.79 -17.91 4.12
C GLU A 253 -18.41 -19.25 3.69
N LYS A 254 -19.39 -19.21 2.78
CA LYS A 254 -20.05 -20.41 2.25
C LYS A 254 -19.16 -21.22 1.31
N GLU A 255 -18.35 -20.57 0.49
CA GLU A 255 -17.43 -21.23 -0.44
C GLU A 255 -16.30 -21.98 0.29
N GLY A 256 -15.92 -21.51 1.48
CA GLY A 256 -14.95 -22.22 2.34
C GLY A 256 -13.57 -22.35 1.71
N LEU A 257 -13.17 -21.37 0.90
CA LEU A 257 -11.92 -21.36 0.15
C LEU A 257 -10.69 -21.32 1.08
N THR A 258 -9.63 -22.03 0.72
CA THR A 258 -8.32 -21.94 1.40
C THR A 258 -7.51 -20.78 0.82
N TYR A 259 -6.99 -19.90 1.68
CA TYR A 259 -6.17 -18.78 1.25
C TYR A 259 -4.86 -19.25 0.57
N GLY A 260 -4.56 -18.71 -0.60
CA GLY A 260 -3.34 -18.99 -1.36
C GLY A 260 -2.71 -17.73 -1.94
N LEU A 261 -1.38 -17.61 -1.85
CA LEU A 261 -0.64 -16.42 -2.28
C LEU A 261 -0.96 -15.95 -3.72
N LEU A 262 -1.15 -16.89 -4.65
CA LEU A 262 -1.44 -16.60 -6.06
C LEU A 262 -2.94 -16.56 -6.37
N ALA A 263 -3.73 -17.36 -5.67
CA ALA A 263 -5.19 -17.35 -5.56
C ALA A 263 -5.62 -18.59 -4.77
N PRO A 264 -6.75 -18.56 -4.05
CA PRO A 264 -7.59 -17.38 -3.76
C PRO A 264 -7.03 -16.56 -2.58
N ASN A 265 -6.97 -15.23 -2.70
CA ASN A 265 -6.48 -14.33 -1.63
C ASN A 265 -7.35 -13.07 -1.50
N SER A 266 -6.91 -12.17 -0.62
CA SER A 266 -7.50 -10.85 -0.37
C SER A 266 -7.80 -10.05 -1.64
N ASN A 267 -6.82 -9.97 -2.54
CA ASN A 267 -6.92 -9.20 -3.77
C ASN A 267 -7.86 -9.88 -4.77
N THR A 268 -7.89 -11.21 -4.80
CA THR A 268 -8.90 -11.98 -5.56
C THR A 268 -10.30 -11.63 -5.07
N ALA A 269 -10.53 -11.67 -3.75
CA ALA A 269 -11.82 -11.35 -3.16
C ALA A 269 -12.29 -9.93 -3.51
N VAL A 270 -11.42 -8.92 -3.32
CA VAL A 270 -11.74 -7.53 -3.69
C VAL A 270 -12.02 -7.40 -5.18
N GLY A 271 -11.16 -7.96 -6.03
CA GLY A 271 -11.34 -7.93 -7.48
C GLY A 271 -12.67 -8.55 -7.91
N CYS A 272 -13.06 -9.68 -7.30
CA CYS A 272 -14.32 -10.37 -7.61
C CYS A 272 -15.56 -9.63 -7.11
N VAL A 273 -15.46 -8.93 -5.98
CA VAL A 273 -16.53 -8.04 -5.52
C VAL A 273 -16.75 -6.89 -6.50
N LEU A 274 -15.66 -6.23 -6.94
CA LEU A 274 -15.74 -5.11 -7.88
C LEU A 274 -16.21 -5.56 -9.27
N GLN A 275 -15.77 -6.73 -9.75
CA GLN A 275 -16.26 -7.27 -11.01
C GLN A 275 -17.75 -7.64 -10.90
N GLY A 276 -18.14 -8.31 -9.81
CA GLY A 276 -19.52 -8.71 -9.57
C GLY A 276 -20.50 -7.55 -9.40
N SER A 277 -20.03 -6.39 -8.92
CA SER A 277 -20.84 -5.16 -8.83
C SER A 277 -20.90 -4.38 -10.14
N GLY A 278 -20.14 -4.79 -11.17
CA GLY A 278 -20.01 -4.04 -12.42
C GLY A 278 -19.17 -2.76 -12.30
N ALA A 279 -18.43 -2.60 -11.19
CA ALA A 279 -17.52 -1.46 -10.99
C ALA A 279 -16.29 -1.53 -11.91
N ILE A 280 -15.79 -2.73 -12.18
CA ILE A 280 -14.68 -2.96 -13.10
C ILE A 280 -15.00 -4.13 -14.03
N THR A 281 -14.43 -4.12 -15.24
CA THR A 281 -14.47 -5.27 -16.14
C THR A 281 -13.43 -6.30 -15.72
N GLU A 282 -13.58 -7.55 -16.19
CA GLU A 282 -12.55 -8.58 -16.01
C GLU A 282 -11.19 -8.13 -16.60
N GLN A 283 -11.22 -7.48 -17.77
CA GLN A 283 -10.01 -6.93 -18.40
C GLN A 283 -9.37 -5.83 -17.54
N ALA A 284 -10.17 -4.91 -17.00
CA ALA A 284 -9.68 -3.87 -16.10
C ALA A 284 -9.05 -4.50 -14.85
N ARG A 285 -9.67 -5.54 -14.30
CA ARG A 285 -9.15 -6.28 -13.16
C ARG A 285 -7.79 -6.94 -13.44
N SER A 286 -7.64 -7.63 -14.57
CA SER A 286 -6.34 -8.19 -14.96
C SER A 286 -5.27 -7.12 -15.19
N SER A 287 -5.65 -5.94 -15.70
CA SER A 287 -4.71 -4.82 -15.88
C SER A 287 -4.24 -4.20 -14.57
N ILE A 288 -5.11 -4.18 -13.55
CA ILE A 288 -4.82 -3.64 -12.21
C ILE A 288 -3.75 -4.46 -11.49
N LEU A 289 -3.63 -5.76 -11.76
CA LEU A 289 -2.56 -6.61 -11.20
C LEU A 289 -1.16 -6.07 -11.55
N LEU A 290 -0.99 -5.54 -12.77
CA LEU A 290 0.27 -4.96 -13.23
C LEU A 290 0.48 -3.54 -12.67
N ALA A 291 -0.59 -2.75 -12.58
CA ALA A 291 -0.53 -1.37 -12.10
C ALA A 291 -0.27 -1.28 -10.59
N LEU A 292 -1.02 -2.05 -9.79
CA LEU A 292 -0.95 -2.03 -8.34
C LEU A 292 -0.03 -3.11 -7.76
N ARG A 293 0.54 -3.99 -8.60
CA ARG A 293 1.41 -5.10 -8.14
C ARG A 293 0.73 -5.93 -7.03
N ALA A 294 -0.56 -6.20 -7.23
CA ALA A 294 -1.44 -6.88 -6.30
C ALA A 294 -1.65 -8.35 -6.75
N PRO A 295 -0.90 -9.33 -6.20
CA PRO A 295 -1.01 -10.73 -6.62
C PRO A 295 -2.43 -11.26 -6.39
N GLY A 296 -2.93 -12.09 -7.30
CA GLY A 296 -4.27 -12.68 -7.20
C GLY A 296 -5.43 -11.75 -7.60
N PHE A 297 -5.21 -10.44 -7.82
CA PHE A 297 -6.28 -9.52 -8.22
C PHE A 297 -6.92 -9.92 -9.56
N GLY A 298 -6.10 -10.38 -10.51
CA GLY A 298 -6.53 -10.87 -11.83
C GLY A 298 -6.93 -12.35 -11.88
N ALA A 299 -6.93 -13.08 -10.76
CA ALA A 299 -7.35 -14.49 -10.73
C ALA A 299 -8.83 -14.62 -11.02
N ARG A 300 -9.32 -15.74 -11.56
CA ARG A 300 -10.75 -15.84 -11.87
C ARG A 300 -11.65 -15.83 -10.62
N CYS A 301 -12.94 -15.53 -10.83
CA CYS A 301 -13.95 -15.40 -9.78
C CYS A 301 -14.95 -16.56 -9.73
N ASP A 302 -14.72 -17.59 -10.56
CA ASP A 302 -15.50 -18.81 -10.69
C ASP A 302 -14.89 -19.98 -9.89
#